data_AF-A0A958BB40-F1
#
_entry.id   AF-A0A958BB40-F1
#
_cell.length_a   1.000
_cell.length_b   1.000
_cell.length_c   1.000
_cell.angle_alpha   90.00
_cell.angle_beta   90.00
_cell.angle_gamma   90.00
#
_symmetry.space_group_name_H-M   'P 1'
#
loop_
_entity.id
_entity.type
_entity.pdbx_description
1 polymer ?
#
loop_
_entity_poly.entity_id
_entity_poly.type
_entity_poly.pdbx_seq_one_letter_code
_entity_poly.pdbx_strand_id
1 'polypeptide(L)'
;MLLTQDERKKFALLVNAVVDIPLVPENLEQVIFEHALATIDVALEETLPPPFQEFMRDPTKGIDKDQAREFAERLLDAVNKRIDLPYLTEEQEAQLFRIVISPLVKAMTDGKQLSDLLPILQELSKE
;
A
#
# COMPACT_ATOMS: atom_id res chain seq x y z
N MET A 1 1.48 8.81 11.04
CA MET A 1 0.96 7.78 10.14
C MET A 1 0.47 8.46 8.88
N LEU A 2 0.87 7.94 7.71
CA LEU A 2 0.65 8.53 6.40
C LEU A 2 -0.77 8.31 5.88
N LEU A 3 -1.33 7.14 6.18
CA LEU A 3 -2.69 6.75 5.83
C LEU A 3 -3.67 7.09 6.96
N THR A 4 -4.92 7.38 6.60
CA THR A 4 -6.00 7.43 7.59
C THR A 4 -6.39 6.01 8.03
N GLN A 5 -7.09 5.88 9.15
CA GLN A 5 -7.57 4.58 9.64
C GLN A 5 -8.47 3.87 8.61
N ASP A 6 -9.35 4.63 7.95
CA ASP A 6 -10.25 4.07 6.94
C ASP A 6 -9.49 3.59 5.70
N GLU A 7 -8.45 4.31 5.28
CA GLU A 7 -7.62 3.91 4.14
C GLU A 7 -6.83 2.64 4.44
N ARG A 8 -6.21 2.55 5.62
CA ARG A 8 -5.55 1.32 6.07
C ARG A 8 -6.51 0.13 6.08
N LYS A 9 -7.73 0.32 6.60
CA LYS A 9 -8.75 -0.73 6.63
C LYS A 9 -9.16 -1.18 5.23
N LYS A 10 -9.30 -0.25 4.29
CA LYS A 10 -9.60 -0.57 2.88
C LYS A 10 -8.48 -1.37 2.22
N PHE A 11 -7.21 -1.00 2.45
CA PHE A 11 -6.09 -1.79 1.96
C PHE A 11 -6.02 -3.17 2.62
N ALA A 12 -6.24 -3.28 3.93
CA ALA A 12 -6.26 -4.57 4.61
C ALA A 12 -7.33 -5.51 4.04
N LEU A 13 -8.54 -5.00 3.78
CA LEU A 13 -9.60 -5.76 3.12
C LEU A 13 -9.20 -6.21 1.71
N LEU A 14 -8.55 -5.34 0.94
CA LEU A 14 -8.07 -5.66 -0.40
C LEU A 14 -7.00 -6.75 -0.36
N VAL A 15 -6.04 -6.64 0.55
CA VAL A 15 -4.98 -7.63 0.71
C VAL A 15 -5.57 -8.98 1.13
N ASN A 16 -6.48 -9.00 2.11
CA ASN A 16 -7.16 -10.22 2.55
C ASN A 16 -7.95 -10.91 1.44
N ALA A 17 -8.41 -10.18 0.43
CA ALA A 17 -9.13 -10.77 -0.70
C ALA A 17 -8.21 -11.44 -1.74
N VAL A 18 -6.90 -11.17 -1.71
CA VAL A 18 -5.95 -11.58 -2.76
C VAL A 18 -4.77 -12.39 -2.21
N VAL A 19 -4.49 -12.28 -0.91
CA VAL A 19 -3.39 -12.97 -0.23
C VAL A 19 -4.00 -13.86 0.86
N ASP A 20 -3.86 -15.17 0.70
CA ASP A 20 -4.29 -16.20 1.65
C ASP A 20 -3.10 -16.63 2.53
N ILE A 21 -3.31 -16.79 3.83
CA ILE A 21 -2.30 -17.30 4.77
C ILE A 21 -2.68 -18.72 5.19
N PRO A 22 -1.92 -19.75 4.77
CA PRO A 22 -2.26 -21.13 5.05
C PRO A 22 -2.50 -21.41 6.53
N LEU A 23 -3.62 -22.10 6.81
CA LEU A 23 -4.03 -22.51 8.17
C LEU A 23 -4.51 -21.36 9.07
N VAL A 24 -4.67 -20.15 8.54
CA VAL A 24 -5.28 -19.04 9.26
C VAL A 24 -6.72 -18.84 8.77
N PRO A 25 -7.72 -18.77 9.67
CA PRO A 25 -9.08 -18.39 9.30
C PRO A 25 -9.17 -16.95 8.80
N GLU A 26 -9.98 -16.69 7.77
CA GLU A 26 -10.27 -15.37 7.17
C GLU A 26 -10.43 -14.21 8.17
N ASN A 27 -11.19 -14.43 9.25
CA ASN A 27 -11.44 -13.39 10.23
C ASN A 27 -10.19 -13.02 11.05
N LEU A 28 -9.22 -13.94 11.16
CA LEU A 28 -7.92 -13.70 11.76
C LEU A 28 -6.93 -13.14 10.75
N GLU A 29 -6.98 -13.56 9.48
CA GLU A 29 -6.20 -12.96 8.41
C GLU A 29 -6.44 -11.45 8.30
N GLN A 30 -7.71 -11.02 8.39
CA GLN A 30 -8.04 -9.60 8.35
C GLN A 30 -7.33 -8.82 9.47
N VAL A 31 -7.27 -9.38 10.68
CA VAL A 31 -6.57 -8.75 11.82
C VAL A 31 -5.06 -8.69 11.58
N ILE A 32 -4.50 -9.75 11.00
CA ILE A 32 -3.08 -9.83 10.63
C ILE A 32 -2.76 -8.77 9.56
N PHE A 33 -3.58 -8.63 8.53
CA PHE A 33 -3.36 -7.65 7.48
C PHE A 33 -3.58 -6.22 7.97
N GLU A 34 -4.52 -5.96 8.89
CA GLU A 34 -4.64 -4.65 9.53
C GLU A 34 -3.36 -4.28 10.31
N HIS A 35 -2.74 -5.26 10.99
CA HIS A 35 -1.44 -5.07 11.65
C HIS A 35 -0.30 -4.86 10.64
N ALA A 36 -0.21 -5.69 9.59
CA ALA A 36 0.77 -5.54 8.51
C ALA A 36 0.70 -4.14 7.88
N LEU A 37 -0.51 -3.66 7.60
CA LEU A 37 -0.74 -2.34 7.02
C LEU A 37 -0.31 -1.20 7.94
N ALA A 38 -0.52 -1.33 9.26
CA ALA A 38 -0.01 -0.35 10.22
C ALA A 38 1.52 -0.30 10.23
N THR A 39 2.19 -1.46 10.16
CA THR A 39 3.65 -1.55 10.09
C THR A 39 4.19 -0.91 8.82
N ILE A 40 3.55 -1.16 7.68
CA ILE A 40 3.92 -0.57 6.39
C ILE A 40 3.70 0.94 6.36
N ASP A 41 2.59 1.42 6.91
CA ASP A 41 2.27 2.84 6.98
C ASP A 41 3.36 3.62 7.73
N VAL A 42 3.82 3.09 8.87
CA VAL A 42 4.94 3.68 9.62
C VAL A 42 6.23 3.66 8.79
N ALA A 43 6.57 2.53 8.17
CA ALA A 43 7.79 2.44 7.37
C ALA A 43 7.77 3.39 6.16
N LEU A 44 6.62 3.56 5.51
CA LEU A 44 6.44 4.49 4.40
C LEU A 44 6.58 5.95 4.86
N GLU A 45 5.97 6.31 5.99
CA GLU A 45 6.11 7.63 6.59
C GLU A 45 7.58 7.96 6.92
N GLU A 46 8.33 6.99 7.44
CA GLU A 46 9.75 7.15 7.77
C GLU A 46 10.67 7.15 6.54
N THR A 47 10.22 6.60 5.41
CA THR A 47 11.01 6.48 4.18
C THR A 47 10.75 7.64 3.23
N LEU A 48 9.52 8.15 3.17
CA LEU A 48 9.12 9.21 2.25
C LEU A 48 9.45 10.61 2.80
N PRO A 49 10.17 11.44 2.05
CA PRO A 49 10.33 12.85 2.40
C PRO A 49 8.97 13.58 2.45
N PRO A 50 8.80 14.61 3.30
CA PRO A 50 7.53 15.31 3.45
C PRO A 50 6.85 15.76 2.15
N PRO A 51 7.57 16.28 1.12
CA PRO A 51 6.94 16.66 -0.15
C PRO A 51 6.22 15.50 -0.85
N PHE A 52 6.78 14.28 -0.81
CA PHE A 52 6.15 13.11 -1.41
C PHE A 52 4.90 12.69 -0.66
N GLN A 53 4.86 12.91 0.66
CA GLN A 53 3.68 12.66 1.47
C GLN A 53 2.53 13.60 1.07
N GLU A 54 2.84 14.87 0.78
CA GLU A 54 1.86 15.84 0.29
C GLU A 54 1.31 15.49 -1.09
N PHE A 55 2.14 14.97 -1.99
CA PHE A 55 1.71 14.66 -3.38
C PHE A 55 0.55 13.67 -3.44
N MET A 56 0.43 12.73 -2.49
CA MET A 56 -0.70 11.79 -2.47
C MET A 56 -2.06 12.45 -2.14
N ARG A 57 -2.02 13.68 -1.63
CA ARG A 57 -3.18 14.43 -1.13
C ARG A 57 -3.49 15.67 -1.97
N ASP A 58 -2.58 16.07 -2.85
CA ASP A 58 -2.70 17.28 -3.67
C ASP A 58 -2.59 16.93 -5.16
N PRO A 59 -3.72 16.86 -5.89
CA PRO A 59 -3.72 16.50 -7.32
C PRO A 59 -3.08 17.55 -8.23
N THR A 60 -2.69 18.72 -7.69
CA THR A 60 -2.03 19.80 -8.45
C THR A 60 -0.50 19.70 -8.42
N LYS A 61 0.04 18.81 -7.59
CA LYS A 61 1.46 18.53 -7.45
C LYS A 61 1.72 17.06 -7.78
N GLY A 62 2.95 16.74 -8.17
CA GLY A 62 3.29 15.35 -8.43
C GLY A 62 4.64 15.14 -9.10
N ILE A 63 5.00 13.88 -9.19
CA ILE A 63 6.12 13.38 -9.98
C ILE A 63 5.64 13.03 -11.39
N ASP A 64 6.56 13.17 -12.35
CA ASP A 64 6.28 12.83 -13.75
C ASP A 64 5.94 11.33 -13.90
N LYS A 65 5.04 11.00 -14.83
CA LYS A 65 4.56 9.64 -15.05
C LYS A 65 5.66 8.68 -15.49
N ASP A 66 6.65 9.15 -16.25
CA ASP A 66 7.76 8.32 -16.69
C ASP A 66 8.69 7.99 -15.51
N GLN A 67 8.78 8.89 -14.52
CA GLN A 67 9.56 8.69 -13.30
C GLN A 67 8.82 7.90 -12.22
N ALA A 68 7.48 7.88 -12.29
CA ALA A 68 6.61 7.20 -11.34
C ALA A 68 6.95 5.72 -11.15
N ARG A 69 7.17 5.02 -12.27
CA ARG A 69 7.39 3.58 -12.25
C ARG A 69 8.70 3.23 -11.54
N GLU A 70 9.77 3.91 -11.94
CA GLU A 70 11.08 3.71 -11.34
C GLU A 70 11.08 4.11 -9.85
N PHE A 71 10.35 5.17 -9.50
CA PHE A 71 10.15 5.55 -8.10
C PHE A 71 9.40 4.47 -7.30
N ALA A 72 8.34 3.89 -7.84
CA ALA A 72 7.60 2.80 -7.20
C ALA A 72 8.46 1.57 -6.96
N GLU A 73 9.26 1.15 -7.96
CA GLU A 73 10.16 0.02 -7.86
C GLU A 73 11.23 0.25 -6.77
N ARG A 74 11.84 1.45 -6.74
CA ARG A 74 12.82 1.83 -5.70
C ARG A 74 12.21 1.92 -4.30
N LEU A 75 10.99 2.43 -4.18
CA LEU A 75 10.28 2.53 -2.91
C LEU A 75 9.91 1.15 -2.38
N LEU A 76 9.45 0.25 -3.26
CA LEU A 76 9.16 -1.13 -2.92
C LEU A 76 10.41 -1.86 -2.42
N ASP A 77 11.53 -1.74 -3.13
CA ASP A 77 12.81 -2.30 -2.69
C ASP A 77 13.27 -1.74 -1.34
N ALA A 78 13.05 -0.46 -1.08
CA ALA A 78 13.42 0.17 0.18
C ALA A 78 12.56 -0.33 1.36
N VAL A 79 11.25 -0.48 1.15
CA VAL A 79 10.31 -0.97 2.16
C VAL A 79 10.55 -2.46 2.43
N ASN A 80 10.73 -3.29 1.40
CA ASN A 80 10.97 -4.73 1.53
C ASN A 80 12.29 -5.06 2.26
N LYS A 81 13.26 -4.15 2.30
CA LYS A 81 14.50 -4.33 3.08
C LYS A 81 14.35 -3.97 4.56
N ARG A 82 13.26 -3.26 4.91
CA ARG A 82 13.05 -2.69 6.25
C ARG A 82 11.99 -3.44 7.03
N ILE A 83 11.04 -4.05 6.35
CA ILE A 83 9.93 -4.80 6.93
C ILE A 83 10.16 -6.28 6.64
N ASP A 84 9.93 -7.11 7.65
CA ASP A 84 9.90 -8.57 7.59
C ASP A 84 8.63 -9.00 8.35
N LEU A 85 7.73 -9.70 7.68
CA LEU A 85 6.43 -10.16 8.19
C LEU A 85 6.45 -11.68 8.29
N PRO A 86 6.88 -12.26 9.43
CA PRO A 86 7.22 -13.69 9.55
C PRO A 86 6.05 -14.67 9.38
N TYR A 87 4.82 -14.15 9.28
CA TYR A 87 3.60 -14.90 9.01
C TYR A 87 3.27 -14.97 7.51
N LEU A 88 4.05 -14.31 6.66
CA LEU A 88 3.96 -14.35 5.21
C LEU A 88 5.23 -14.98 4.63
N THR A 89 5.09 -15.54 3.44
CA THR A 89 6.22 -15.86 2.57
C THR A 89 6.70 -14.61 1.85
N GLU A 90 7.94 -14.61 1.37
CA GLU A 90 8.52 -13.52 0.57
C GLU A 90 7.65 -13.15 -0.65
N GLU A 91 7.00 -14.13 -1.29
CA GLU A 91 6.10 -13.89 -2.41
C GLU A 91 4.84 -13.12 -1.98
N GLN A 92 4.24 -13.52 -0.84
CA GLN A 92 3.07 -12.85 -0.27
C GLN A 92 3.43 -11.44 0.23
N GLU A 93 4.59 -11.24 0.85
CA GLU A 93 5.08 -9.92 1.22
C GLU A 93 5.25 -9.00 0.02
N ALA A 94 5.93 -9.48 -1.03
CA ALA A 94 6.12 -8.71 -2.25
C ALA A 94 4.77 -8.34 -2.90
N GLN A 95 3.81 -9.26 -2.90
CA GLN A 95 2.46 -9.00 -3.38
C GLN A 95 1.75 -7.95 -2.53
N LEU A 96 1.82 -8.08 -1.21
CA LEU A 96 1.25 -7.13 -0.25
C LEU A 96 1.85 -5.73 -0.43
N PHE A 97 3.17 -5.59 -0.54
CA PHE A 97 3.82 -4.30 -0.79
C PHE A 97 3.40 -3.71 -2.13
N ARG A 98 3.25 -4.51 -3.20
CA ARG A 98 2.77 -4.01 -4.51
C ARG A 98 1.34 -3.47 -4.41
N ILE A 99 0.45 -4.19 -3.73
CA ILE A 99 -0.96 -3.79 -3.53
C ILE A 99 -1.05 -2.44 -2.82
N VAL A 100 -0.17 -2.20 -1.84
CA VAL A 100 -0.17 -0.96 -1.06
C VAL A 100 0.56 0.18 -1.76
N ILE A 101 1.77 -0.05 -2.27
CA ILE A 101 2.66 1.00 -2.79
C ILE A 101 2.20 1.51 -4.15
N SER A 102 1.73 0.63 -5.05
CA SER A 102 1.40 1.03 -6.42
C SER A 102 0.29 2.10 -6.47
N PRO A 103 -0.82 1.98 -5.71
CA PRO A 103 -1.82 3.03 -5.64
C PRO A 103 -1.31 4.34 -5.02
N LEU A 104 -0.41 4.26 -4.03
CA LEU A 104 0.18 5.47 -3.42
C LEU A 104 1.01 6.26 -4.43
N VAL A 105 1.89 5.57 -5.17
CA VAL A 105 2.70 6.22 -6.19
C VAL A 105 1.84 6.74 -7.34
N LYS A 106 0.78 6.01 -7.70
CA LYS A 106 -0.18 6.48 -8.70
C LYS A 106 -0.86 7.79 -8.25
N ALA A 107 -1.23 7.90 -6.98
CA ALA A 107 -1.78 9.14 -6.41
C ALA A 107 -0.78 10.32 -6.41
N MET A 108 0.52 10.06 -6.54
CA MET A 108 1.55 11.11 -6.66
C MET A 108 1.77 11.58 -8.10
N THR A 109 1.12 10.98 -9.10
CA THR A 109 1.50 11.12 -10.53
C THR A 109 0.31 11.42 -11.44
N ASP A 110 -0.84 10.83 -11.13
CA ASP A 110 -2.10 11.22 -11.73
C ASP A 110 -2.61 12.45 -10.98
N GLY A 111 -3.26 13.39 -11.67
CA GLY A 111 -3.98 14.52 -11.06
C GLY A 111 -5.22 14.07 -10.28
N LYS A 112 -5.08 12.99 -9.53
CA LYS A 112 -6.01 12.26 -8.69
C LYS A 112 -5.36 12.14 -7.32
N GLN A 113 -6.17 12.02 -6.29
CA GLN A 113 -5.72 11.81 -4.93
C GLN A 113 -5.95 10.35 -4.52
N LEU A 114 -5.30 9.91 -3.45
CA LEU A 114 -5.40 8.52 -2.98
C LEU A 114 -6.85 8.05 -2.78
N SER A 115 -7.73 8.94 -2.30
CA SER A 115 -9.15 8.64 -2.11
C SER A 115 -9.89 8.25 -3.39
N ASP A 116 -9.41 8.68 -4.57
CA ASP A 116 -10.03 8.38 -5.86
C ASP A 116 -9.68 6.97 -6.35
N LEU A 117 -8.59 6.41 -5.82
CA LEU A 117 -8.07 5.09 -6.22
C LEU A 117 -8.63 3.98 -5.35
N LEU A 118 -8.95 4.25 -4.08
CA LEU A 118 -9.43 3.24 -3.13
C LEU A 118 -10.80 2.60 -3.47
N PRO A 119 -11.81 3.33 -3.99
CA PRO A 119 -13.08 2.74 -4.41
C PRO A 119 -12.91 1.75 -5.57
N ILE A 120 -12.02 2.07 -6.51
CA ILE A 120 -11.73 1.23 -7.69
C ILE A 120 -11.11 -0.11 -7.26
N LEU A 121 -10.29 -0.09 -6.20
CA LEU A 121 -9.67 -1.31 -5.69
C LEU A 121 -10.68 -2.27 -5.04
N GLN A 122 -11.78 -1.76 -4.46
CA GLN A 122 -12.83 -2.60 -3.86
C GLN A 122 -13.73 -3.31 -4.88
N GLU A 123 -13.77 -2.84 -6.13
CA GLU A 123 -14.49 -3.52 -7.22
C GLU A 123 -13.69 -4.73 -7.73
N LEU A 124 -12.36 -4.65 -7.70
CA LEU A 124 -11.43 -5.72 -8.12
C LEU A 124 -11.31 -6.86 -7.10
N SER A 125 -11.77 -6.67 -5.86
CA SER A 125 -11.77 -7.70 -4.82
C SER A 125 -13.08 -8.51 -4.77
N LYS A 126 -13.98 -8.32 -5.74
CA LYS A 126 -15.31 -8.97 -5.82
C LYS A 126 -15.45 -9.92 -7.02
N GLU A 127 -14.43 -10.05 -7.84
CA GLU A 127 -14.32 -11.04 -8.93
C GLU A 127 -13.42 -12.19 -8.50
#